data_AF-A0AAD0TMS3-F1
#
_entry.id   AF-A0AAD0TMS3-F1
#
_cell.length_a   1.000
_cell.length_b   1.000
_cell.length_c   1.000
_cell.angle_alpha   90.00
_cell.angle_beta   90.00
_cell.angle_gamma   90.00
#
_symmetry.space_group_name_H-M   'P 1'
#
loop_
_entity.id
_entity.type
_entity.pdbx_description
1 polymer ?
#
loop_
_entity_poly.entity_id
_entity_poly.type
_entity_poly.pdbx_seq_one_letter_code
_entity_poly.pdbx_strand_id
1 'polypeptide(L)'
;MKKVWVGLVLGSLLLAGCSNSSKSSAPKTSQKAMSTKVASKQTTKRGNATSTNESGSQAKATLWNVGKKAALSTFMASWQREMGQTYVGTYDDKAPDHLGFRFPDALRDDSLAGRIKWGSQSVDLKWSKDGEDSSEFQVVAVATGGKANAQYPNTYFFCLHNRRPVVFVTQTTNGDELFIHDTQNSALQAGFAKIITGSRPTTLTDSALNVNMSRDAKANQWPQGYQGTWYYYDKYDHKINSMTQNDTDGLKLSYAAAEGQKWIHIMGAEQTAGAGNFEYVRYHYFDGRQIPVLMNASGAGAWFDNNAYPSAAAANQMRDWQYGDESKTSPAADSLD
;
A
#
# COMPACT_ATOMS: atom_id res chain seq x y z
N MET A 1 33.01 -8.58 -5.92
CA MET A 1 31.58 -8.93 -5.82
C MET A 1 30.79 -7.93 -6.65
N LYS A 2 30.07 -8.39 -7.67
CA LYS A 2 29.47 -7.52 -8.70
C LYS A 2 28.10 -7.00 -8.20
N LYS A 3 27.99 -5.68 -8.10
CA LYS A 3 26.80 -4.94 -7.67
C LYS A 3 25.69 -5.09 -8.72
N VAL A 4 24.51 -5.54 -8.31
CA VAL A 4 23.30 -5.61 -9.15
C VAL A 4 22.56 -4.28 -8.99
N TRP A 5 22.39 -3.58 -10.11
CA TRP A 5 21.70 -2.30 -10.19
C TRP A 5 20.19 -2.57 -10.32
N VAL A 6 19.41 -2.28 -9.29
CA VAL A 6 17.94 -2.35 -9.36
C VAL A 6 17.44 -1.06 -10.00
N GLY A 7 17.05 -1.16 -11.28
CA GLY A 7 16.44 -0.07 -12.01
C GLY A 7 15.04 0.25 -11.47
N LEU A 8 14.94 1.41 -10.83
CA LEU A 8 13.72 2.06 -10.39
C LEU A 8 12.98 2.60 -11.63
N VAL A 9 11.84 1.98 -11.99
CA VAL A 9 10.95 2.51 -13.04
C VAL A 9 9.81 3.26 -12.37
N LEU A 10 10.00 4.57 -12.23
CA LEU A 10 8.96 5.56 -12.01
C LEU A 10 8.08 5.65 -13.27
N GLY A 11 6.97 4.92 -13.27
CA GLY A 11 5.91 5.04 -14.27
C GLY A 11 4.78 5.93 -13.79
N SER A 12 5.00 7.25 -13.73
CA SER A 12 3.93 8.23 -13.53
C SER A 12 3.23 8.51 -14.86
N LEU A 13 2.07 7.89 -15.09
CA LEU A 13 1.15 8.25 -16.17
C LEU A 13 -0.15 8.79 -15.54
N LEU A 14 -0.22 10.12 -15.48
CA LEU A 14 -1.46 10.86 -15.26
C LEU A 14 -2.27 10.82 -16.55
N LEU A 15 -3.50 10.32 -16.51
CA LEU A 15 -4.51 10.69 -17.51
C LEU A 15 -5.73 11.30 -16.83
N ALA A 16 -5.94 12.57 -17.18
CA ALA A 16 -7.12 13.36 -16.91
C ALA A 16 -8.34 12.74 -17.60
N GLY A 17 -9.39 12.45 -16.82
CA GLY A 17 -10.71 12.17 -17.35
C GLY A 17 -11.52 13.47 -17.39
N CYS A 18 -11.82 13.96 -18.60
CA CYS A 18 -12.71 15.09 -18.81
C CYS A 18 -14.14 14.74 -18.35
N SER A 19 -14.67 15.50 -17.39
CA SER A 19 -16.08 15.48 -16.99
C SER A 19 -16.86 16.49 -17.84
N ASN A 20 -17.81 16.02 -18.66
CA ASN A 20 -18.74 16.90 -19.35
C ASN A 20 -19.92 17.22 -18.42
N SER A 21 -20.00 18.49 -18.03
CA SER A 21 -21.11 19.06 -17.26
C SER A 21 -22.23 19.51 -18.21
N SER A 22 -23.47 19.15 -17.92
CA SER A 22 -24.63 19.96 -18.29
C SER A 22 -25.44 20.29 -17.03
N LYS A 23 -25.42 21.58 -16.68
CA LYS A 23 -26.23 22.23 -15.66
C LYS A 23 -27.66 22.40 -16.18
N SER A 24 -28.66 22.27 -15.31
CA SER A 24 -29.64 23.34 -14.99
C SER A 24 -30.62 22.82 -13.92
N SER A 25 -30.50 23.28 -12.66
CA SER A 25 -31.32 24.33 -12.02
C SER A 25 -32.67 23.84 -11.46
N ALA A 26 -32.73 23.74 -10.11
CA ALA A 26 -33.96 23.67 -9.32
C ALA A 26 -34.70 25.04 -9.31
N PRO A 27 -35.97 25.11 -8.84
CA PRO A 27 -36.18 25.31 -7.40
C PRO A 27 -37.43 24.64 -6.75
N LYS A 28 -37.28 24.42 -5.45
CA LYS A 28 -38.20 24.30 -4.29
C LYS A 28 -39.73 24.40 -4.53
N THR A 29 -40.51 23.55 -3.85
CA THR A 29 -41.28 23.85 -2.60
C THR A 29 -42.22 22.70 -2.22
N SER A 30 -42.28 22.37 -0.93
CA SER A 30 -43.17 21.37 -0.30
C SER A 30 -44.65 21.78 -0.31
N GLN A 31 -45.58 20.82 -0.49
CA GLN A 31 -46.85 20.79 0.26
C GLN A 31 -47.69 19.50 0.04
N LYS A 32 -48.03 18.90 1.19
CA LYS A 32 -49.30 18.27 1.61
C LYS A 32 -49.93 17.07 0.87
N ALA A 33 -50.31 16.12 1.72
CA ALA A 33 -51.10 14.92 1.54
C ALA A 33 -52.51 15.12 0.94
N MET A 34 -53.02 14.10 0.23
CA MET A 34 -54.34 13.53 0.51
C MET A 34 -54.50 12.14 -0.14
N SER A 35 -55.12 11.25 0.64
CA SER A 35 -55.56 9.91 0.24
C SER A 35 -56.89 10.00 -0.49
N THR A 36 -57.05 9.26 -1.59
CA THR A 36 -58.38 8.84 -2.05
C THR A 36 -58.33 7.46 -2.69
N LYS A 37 -59.08 6.56 -2.06
CA LYS A 37 -59.37 5.18 -2.43
C LYS A 37 -60.65 5.19 -3.27
N VAL A 38 -60.63 4.68 -4.50
CA VAL A 38 -61.85 4.15 -5.16
C VAL A 38 -61.48 2.95 -6.02
N ALA A 39 -62.18 1.86 -5.76
CA ALA A 39 -62.15 0.60 -6.47
C ALA A 39 -63.23 0.59 -7.57
N SER A 40 -62.99 -0.09 -8.69
CA SER A 40 -63.97 -1.01 -9.29
C SER A 40 -63.36 -1.88 -10.39
N LYS A 41 -63.53 -3.20 -10.22
CA LYS A 41 -63.92 -4.28 -11.17
C LYS A 41 -63.73 -4.03 -12.68
N GLN A 42 -63.39 -4.98 -13.54
CA GLN A 42 -63.27 -6.44 -13.59
C GLN A 42 -62.83 -6.69 -15.05
N THR A 43 -61.96 -7.64 -15.41
CA THR A 43 -62.37 -8.91 -16.03
C THR A 43 -61.15 -9.79 -16.28
N THR A 44 -61.36 -11.05 -15.92
CA THR A 44 -60.58 -12.28 -16.03
C THR A 44 -59.95 -12.59 -17.40
N LYS A 45 -58.69 -13.07 -17.40
CA LYS A 45 -58.28 -14.26 -18.16
C LYS A 45 -57.32 -15.12 -17.32
N ARG A 46 -57.72 -16.39 -17.15
CA ARG A 46 -56.95 -17.48 -16.54
C ARG A 46 -55.65 -17.70 -17.32
N GLY A 47 -54.53 -17.68 -16.62
CA GLY A 47 -53.29 -18.34 -17.01
C GLY A 47 -52.78 -19.09 -15.80
N ASN A 48 -52.89 -20.42 -15.83
CA ASN A 48 -52.35 -21.30 -14.81
C ASN A 48 -50.81 -21.24 -14.91
N ALA A 49 -50.15 -20.53 -14.00
CA ALA A 49 -48.72 -20.60 -13.82
C ALA A 49 -48.46 -20.89 -12.35
N THR A 50 -48.08 -22.13 -12.08
CA THR A 50 -47.60 -22.62 -10.79
C THR A 50 -46.48 -21.72 -10.31
N SER A 51 -46.77 -20.86 -9.33
CA SER A 51 -45.77 -20.09 -8.60
C SER A 51 -45.07 -21.01 -7.61
N THR A 52 -43.97 -21.61 -8.05
CA THR A 52 -42.94 -22.10 -7.12
C THR A 52 -42.39 -20.89 -6.38
N ASN A 53 -42.87 -20.68 -5.16
CA ASN A 53 -42.23 -19.83 -4.17
C ASN A 53 -40.88 -20.45 -3.82
N GLU A 54 -39.85 -20.19 -4.62
CA GLU A 54 -38.48 -20.32 -4.16
C GLU A 54 -38.23 -19.22 -3.14
N SER A 55 -38.45 -19.55 -1.87
CA SER A 55 -37.83 -18.84 -0.75
C SER A 55 -36.33 -19.11 -0.80
N GLY A 56 -35.64 -18.47 -1.75
CA GLY A 56 -34.20 -18.42 -1.78
C GLY A 56 -33.73 -17.56 -0.61
N SER A 57 -33.29 -18.21 0.47
CA SER A 57 -32.50 -17.54 1.50
C SER A 57 -31.34 -16.82 0.80
N GLN A 58 -31.30 -15.49 0.85
CA GLN A 58 -30.17 -14.73 0.33
C GLN A 58 -28.91 -15.23 1.06
N ALA A 59 -28.08 -16.00 0.35
CA ALA A 59 -26.82 -16.47 0.86
C ALA A 59 -25.99 -15.26 1.31
N LYS A 60 -25.49 -15.30 2.55
CA LYS A 60 -24.63 -14.25 3.10
C LYS A 60 -23.44 -14.07 2.15
N ALA A 61 -23.29 -12.87 1.58
CA ALA A 61 -22.19 -12.58 0.67
C ALA A 61 -20.86 -12.59 1.43
N THR A 62 -19.95 -13.47 1.03
CA THR A 62 -18.61 -13.61 1.61
C THR A 62 -17.64 -12.56 1.07
N LEU A 63 -16.58 -12.25 1.83
CA LEU A 63 -15.54 -11.31 1.40
C LEU A 63 -14.77 -11.76 0.16
N TRP A 64 -14.68 -13.07 -0.09
CA TRP A 64 -14.10 -13.66 -1.27
C TRP A 64 -15.05 -14.69 -1.88
N ASN A 65 -15.25 -14.63 -3.19
CA ASN A 65 -16.18 -15.50 -3.92
C ASN A 65 -15.75 -15.66 -5.38
N VAL A 66 -16.45 -16.50 -6.13
CA VAL A 66 -16.15 -16.81 -7.55
C VAL A 66 -16.12 -15.54 -8.42
N GLY A 67 -17.04 -14.59 -8.18
CA GLY A 67 -17.07 -13.32 -8.93
C GLY A 67 -15.82 -12.47 -8.66
N LYS A 68 -15.39 -12.37 -7.41
CA LYS A 68 -14.16 -11.65 -7.03
C LYS A 68 -12.90 -12.34 -7.53
N LYS A 69 -12.87 -13.68 -7.52
CA LYS A 69 -11.80 -14.48 -8.14
C LYS A 69 -11.68 -14.19 -9.64
N ALA A 70 -12.80 -14.19 -10.38
CA ALA A 70 -12.81 -13.86 -11.80
C ALA A 70 -12.40 -12.40 -12.08
N ALA A 71 -12.79 -11.46 -11.21
CA ALA A 71 -12.35 -10.08 -11.28
C ALA A 71 -10.84 -9.95 -11.05
N LEU A 72 -10.27 -10.72 -10.12
CA LEU A 72 -8.83 -10.74 -9.88
C LEU A 72 -8.06 -11.34 -11.08
N SER A 73 -8.54 -12.43 -11.66
CA SER A 73 -7.97 -13.01 -12.88
C SER A 73 -7.90 -11.98 -14.02
N THR A 74 -9.02 -11.33 -14.32
CA THR A 74 -9.09 -10.27 -15.34
C THR A 74 -8.13 -9.12 -15.03
N PHE A 75 -8.10 -8.66 -13.77
CA PHE A 75 -7.22 -7.58 -13.34
C PHE A 75 -5.74 -7.94 -13.53
N MET A 76 -5.32 -9.12 -13.05
CA MET A 76 -3.93 -9.57 -13.16
C MET A 76 -3.50 -9.78 -14.60
N ALA A 77 -4.37 -10.29 -15.47
CA ALA A 77 -4.09 -10.43 -16.90
C ALA A 77 -3.82 -9.07 -17.58
N SER A 78 -4.55 -8.02 -17.19
CA SER A 78 -4.31 -6.67 -17.71
C SER A 78 -3.03 -6.06 -17.13
N TRP A 79 -2.90 -6.10 -15.80
CA TRP A 79 -1.77 -5.49 -15.09
C TRP A 79 -0.43 -6.11 -15.49
N GLN A 80 -0.33 -7.43 -15.57
CA GLN A 80 0.93 -8.08 -15.94
C GLN A 80 1.36 -7.71 -17.37
N ARG A 81 0.40 -7.59 -18.30
CA ARG A 81 0.66 -7.16 -19.68
C ARG A 81 1.17 -5.73 -19.73
N GLU A 82 0.53 -4.82 -18.98
CA GLU A 82 0.95 -3.42 -18.86
C GLU A 82 2.36 -3.29 -18.28
N MET A 83 2.70 -4.11 -17.29
CA MET A 83 4.02 -4.13 -16.66
C MET A 83 5.10 -4.89 -17.45
N GLY A 84 4.73 -5.56 -18.55
CA GLY A 84 5.65 -6.43 -19.32
C GLY A 84 6.14 -7.63 -18.50
N GLN A 85 5.26 -8.22 -17.70
CA GLN A 85 5.55 -9.33 -16.78
C GLN A 85 4.56 -10.48 -16.99
N THR A 86 4.85 -11.64 -16.39
CA THR A 86 3.97 -12.82 -16.45
C THR A 86 3.90 -13.46 -15.08
N TYR A 87 2.68 -13.76 -14.64
CA TYR A 87 2.38 -14.38 -13.36
C TYR A 87 1.47 -15.60 -13.54
N VAL A 88 1.76 -16.63 -12.74
CA VAL A 88 0.88 -17.78 -12.53
C VAL A 88 0.19 -17.59 -11.18
N GLY A 89 -1.12 -17.79 -11.11
CA GLY A 89 -1.87 -17.52 -9.89
C GLY A 89 -2.98 -18.50 -9.58
N THR A 90 -3.30 -18.61 -8.29
CA THR A 90 -4.39 -19.46 -7.78
C THR A 90 -5.78 -18.97 -8.21
N TYR A 91 -5.89 -17.70 -8.64
CA TYR A 91 -7.10 -17.13 -9.22
C TYR A 91 -7.48 -17.75 -10.58
N ASP A 92 -6.55 -18.46 -11.23
CA ASP A 92 -6.77 -19.24 -12.46
C ASP A 92 -6.69 -20.77 -12.19
N ASP A 93 -6.89 -21.18 -10.92
CA ASP A 93 -6.78 -22.58 -10.48
C ASP A 93 -5.42 -23.23 -10.78
N LYS A 94 -4.36 -22.40 -10.81
CA LYS A 94 -2.97 -22.85 -10.91
C LYS A 94 -2.33 -22.95 -9.53
N ALA A 95 -1.21 -23.66 -9.48
CA ALA A 95 -0.42 -23.84 -8.27
C ALA A 95 0.95 -23.17 -8.43
N PRO A 96 1.06 -21.85 -8.20
CA PRO A 96 2.33 -21.15 -8.28
C PRO A 96 3.31 -21.65 -7.20
N ASP A 97 4.60 -21.55 -7.49
CA ASP A 97 5.69 -22.04 -6.64
C ASP A 97 6.71 -20.94 -6.38
N HIS A 98 7.10 -20.78 -5.12
CA HIS A 98 8.20 -19.90 -4.72
C HIS A 98 9.12 -20.66 -3.77
N LEU A 99 10.39 -20.87 -4.16
CA LEU A 99 11.37 -21.63 -3.37
C LEU A 99 10.90 -23.04 -2.97
N GLY A 100 10.09 -23.71 -3.80
CA GLY A 100 9.53 -25.03 -3.48
C GLY A 100 8.27 -24.98 -2.61
N PHE A 101 7.85 -23.80 -2.15
CA PHE A 101 6.54 -23.62 -1.53
C PHE A 101 5.48 -23.48 -2.61
N ARG A 102 4.66 -24.52 -2.74
CA ARG A 102 3.60 -24.59 -3.75
C ARG A 102 2.28 -24.10 -3.16
N PHE A 103 1.70 -23.05 -3.72
CA PHE A 103 0.48 -22.42 -3.22
C PHE A 103 -0.76 -22.95 -3.93
N PRO A 104 -1.92 -23.07 -3.24
CA PRO A 104 -2.17 -22.66 -1.86
C PRO A 104 -1.77 -23.70 -0.80
N ASP A 105 -1.25 -24.86 -1.21
CA ASP A 105 -1.04 -26.00 -0.30
C ASP A 105 -0.08 -25.65 0.83
N ALA A 106 0.98 -24.90 0.55
CA ALA A 106 1.93 -24.43 1.56
C ALA A 106 1.33 -23.54 2.67
N LEU A 107 0.17 -22.95 2.43
CA LEU A 107 -0.59 -22.14 3.41
C LEU A 107 -1.70 -22.94 4.09
N ARG A 108 -1.95 -24.18 3.65
CA ARG A 108 -2.96 -25.10 4.20
C ARG A 108 -2.34 -26.15 5.10
N ASP A 109 -1.17 -26.65 4.74
CA ASP A 109 -0.47 -27.76 5.41
C ASP A 109 0.53 -27.30 6.49
N ASP A 110 0.48 -26.02 6.86
CA ASP A 110 1.34 -25.38 7.86
C ASP A 110 2.85 -25.46 7.56
N SER A 111 3.25 -25.79 6.31
CA SER A 111 4.66 -25.80 5.90
C SER A 111 5.37 -24.44 6.01
N LEU A 112 4.59 -23.35 6.05
CA LEU A 112 5.06 -21.97 6.27
C LEU A 112 4.83 -21.43 7.69
N ALA A 113 4.32 -22.25 8.63
CA ALA A 113 4.05 -21.79 10.00
C ALA A 113 5.33 -21.29 10.69
N GLY A 114 5.28 -20.08 11.25
CA GLY A 114 6.43 -19.43 11.88
C GLY A 114 7.56 -18.97 10.94
N ARG A 115 7.44 -19.22 9.63
CA ARG A 115 8.49 -18.97 8.61
C ARG A 115 8.21 -17.72 7.77
N ILE A 116 7.19 -16.94 8.10
CA ILE A 116 6.87 -15.70 7.38
C ILE A 116 7.21 -14.51 8.27
N LYS A 117 7.98 -13.59 7.71
CA LYS A 117 8.40 -12.35 8.38
C LYS A 117 7.76 -11.16 7.70
N TRP A 118 6.94 -10.41 8.42
CA TRP A 118 6.50 -9.08 8.00
C TRP A 118 7.27 -8.06 8.83
N GLY A 119 8.17 -7.31 8.19
CA GLY A 119 9.09 -6.43 8.92
C GLY A 119 9.85 -7.19 10.01
N SER A 120 9.81 -6.68 11.24
CA SER A 120 10.46 -7.29 12.40
C SER A 120 9.66 -8.42 13.08
N GLN A 121 8.43 -8.69 12.63
CA GLN A 121 7.53 -9.66 13.25
C GLN A 121 7.42 -10.96 12.45
N SER A 122 7.41 -12.09 13.15
CA SER A 122 6.87 -13.35 12.61
C SER A 122 5.35 -13.25 12.55
N VAL A 123 4.77 -13.61 11.41
CA VAL A 123 3.32 -13.64 11.19
C VAL A 123 2.92 -14.97 10.57
N ASP A 124 1.66 -15.36 10.73
CA ASP A 124 1.11 -16.54 10.09
C ASP A 124 0.10 -16.13 9.02
N LEU A 125 0.38 -16.49 7.75
CA LEU A 125 -0.56 -16.34 6.66
C LEU A 125 -1.39 -17.62 6.53
N LYS A 126 -2.72 -17.52 6.60
CA LYS A 126 -3.61 -18.68 6.44
C LYS A 126 -4.39 -18.60 5.14
N TRP A 127 -4.46 -19.71 4.40
CA TRP A 127 -5.32 -19.77 3.22
C TRP A 127 -6.80 -19.73 3.59
N SER A 128 -7.57 -18.83 2.96
CA SER A 128 -9.02 -18.72 3.12
C SER A 128 -9.74 -18.84 1.79
N LYS A 129 -10.71 -19.76 1.72
CA LYS A 129 -11.47 -20.02 0.48
C LYS A 129 -12.52 -18.94 0.20
N ASP A 130 -13.01 -18.27 1.23
CA ASP A 130 -14.13 -17.32 1.17
C ASP A 130 -13.86 -16.00 1.92
N GLY A 131 -12.71 -15.86 2.56
CA GLY A 131 -12.34 -14.66 3.30
C GLY A 131 -13.11 -14.47 4.62
N GLU A 132 -13.69 -15.55 5.16
CA GLU A 132 -14.46 -15.53 6.42
C GLU A 132 -13.80 -16.34 7.55
N ASP A 133 -12.53 -16.72 7.38
CA ASP A 133 -11.75 -17.37 8.43
C ASP A 133 -11.51 -16.39 9.60
N SER A 134 -11.17 -16.90 10.80
CA SER A 134 -10.90 -16.05 11.97
C SER A 134 -9.44 -15.59 12.07
N SER A 135 -8.54 -16.11 11.23
CA SER A 135 -7.13 -15.75 11.23
C SER A 135 -6.94 -14.26 10.91
N GLU A 136 -5.90 -13.67 11.52
CA GLU A 136 -5.54 -12.27 11.32
C GLU A 136 -5.23 -11.98 9.84
N PHE A 137 -4.40 -12.81 9.22
CA PHE A 137 -4.01 -12.71 7.81
C PHE A 137 -4.61 -13.84 6.98
N GLN A 138 -5.60 -13.51 6.17
CA GLN A 138 -6.29 -14.47 5.31
C GLN A 138 -5.89 -14.29 3.85
N VAL A 139 -5.08 -15.20 3.33
CA VAL A 139 -4.69 -15.22 1.92
C VAL A 139 -5.80 -15.85 1.09
N VAL A 140 -6.32 -15.08 0.13
CA VAL A 140 -7.41 -15.52 -0.76
C VAL A 140 -6.92 -15.82 -2.17
N ALA A 141 -5.74 -15.32 -2.53
CA ALA A 141 -5.04 -15.69 -3.76
C ALA A 141 -3.53 -15.45 -3.66
N VAL A 142 -2.78 -16.21 -4.44
CA VAL A 142 -1.32 -16.06 -4.60
C VAL A 142 -0.97 -15.96 -6.08
N ALA A 143 0.02 -15.15 -6.42
CA ALA A 143 0.55 -15.02 -7.77
C ALA A 143 2.09 -15.02 -7.76
N THR A 144 2.73 -15.92 -8.50
CA THR A 144 4.20 -15.98 -8.59
C THR A 144 4.64 -15.82 -10.03
N GLY A 145 5.66 -14.99 -10.24
CA GLY A 145 6.16 -14.68 -11.57
C GLY A 145 7.06 -13.46 -11.59
N GLY A 146 7.14 -12.77 -12.72
CA GLY A 146 8.00 -11.61 -12.88
C GLY A 146 8.31 -11.27 -14.32
N LYS A 147 9.42 -10.56 -14.53
CA LYS A 147 9.96 -10.31 -15.88
C LYS A 147 10.57 -11.60 -16.43
N ALA A 148 10.51 -11.79 -17.75
CA ALA A 148 11.00 -13.00 -18.41
C ALA A 148 12.47 -13.37 -18.08
N ASN A 149 13.33 -12.35 -17.87
CA ASN A 149 14.74 -12.53 -17.57
C ASN A 149 15.07 -12.29 -16.07
N ALA A 150 14.07 -12.25 -15.19
CA ALA A 150 14.31 -12.13 -13.77
C ALA A 150 14.94 -13.43 -13.25
N GLN A 151 16.05 -13.33 -12.52
CA GLN A 151 16.74 -14.49 -11.95
C GLN A 151 15.89 -15.20 -10.89
N TYR A 152 15.05 -14.45 -10.18
CA TYR A 152 14.15 -14.96 -9.15
C TYR A 152 12.75 -14.38 -9.36
N PRO A 153 11.68 -15.16 -9.15
CA PRO A 153 10.33 -14.65 -9.23
C PRO A 153 10.00 -13.79 -8.00
N ASN A 154 9.00 -12.93 -8.15
CA ASN A 154 8.28 -12.31 -7.05
C ASN A 154 7.00 -13.10 -6.79
N THR A 155 6.60 -13.18 -5.52
CA THR A 155 5.28 -13.74 -5.15
C THR A 155 4.43 -12.69 -4.46
N TYR A 156 3.24 -12.44 -5.00
CA TYR A 156 2.22 -11.59 -4.39
C TYR A 156 1.20 -12.42 -3.62
N PHE A 157 0.89 -11.99 -2.40
CA PHE A 157 -0.18 -12.55 -1.58
C PHE A 157 -1.32 -11.54 -1.50
N PHE A 158 -2.47 -11.88 -2.07
CA PHE A 158 -3.71 -11.12 -1.95
C PHE A 158 -4.38 -11.53 -0.64
N CYS A 159 -4.32 -10.65 0.35
CA CYS A 159 -4.61 -10.98 1.74
C CYS A 159 -5.68 -10.05 2.34
N LEU A 160 -6.53 -10.60 3.20
CA LEU A 160 -7.40 -9.85 4.08
C LEU A 160 -6.74 -9.82 5.46
N HIS A 161 -6.12 -8.71 5.82
CA HIS A 161 -5.60 -8.50 7.17
C HIS A 161 -6.68 -7.84 8.02
N ASN A 162 -7.22 -8.57 9.01
CA ASN A 162 -8.34 -8.09 9.83
C ASN A 162 -9.51 -7.58 8.95
N ARG A 163 -9.86 -8.37 7.92
CA ARG A 163 -10.88 -8.07 6.89
C ARG A 163 -10.57 -6.88 5.96
N ARG A 164 -9.40 -6.24 6.08
CA ARG A 164 -8.95 -5.17 5.18
C ARG A 164 -8.11 -5.76 4.04
N PRO A 165 -8.33 -5.35 2.78
CA PRO A 165 -7.52 -5.81 1.67
C PRO A 165 -6.10 -5.24 1.75
N VAL A 166 -5.11 -6.11 1.65
CA VAL A 166 -3.68 -5.80 1.54
C VAL A 166 -3.04 -6.74 0.53
N VAL A 167 -2.09 -6.23 -0.24
CA VAL A 167 -1.26 -7.07 -1.12
C VAL A 167 0.17 -7.06 -0.60
N PHE A 168 0.61 -8.22 -0.11
CA PHE A 168 2.02 -8.41 0.23
C PHE A 168 2.80 -8.91 -0.98
N VAL A 169 4.11 -8.70 -0.96
CA VAL A 169 5.05 -9.29 -1.89
C VAL A 169 6.22 -9.88 -1.12
N THR A 170 6.72 -11.02 -1.60
CA THR A 170 8.04 -11.53 -1.24
C THR A 170 8.92 -11.60 -2.48
N GLN A 171 10.18 -11.25 -2.26
CA GLN A 171 11.27 -11.37 -3.24
C GLN A 171 12.41 -12.23 -2.69
N THR A 172 12.13 -13.01 -1.62
CA THR A 172 13.14 -13.85 -0.98
C THR A 172 13.71 -14.84 -1.98
N THR A 173 15.03 -14.91 -2.08
CA THR A 173 15.75 -15.67 -3.13
C THR A 173 16.29 -17.01 -2.66
N ASN A 174 16.36 -17.22 -1.34
CA ASN A 174 16.96 -18.38 -0.72
C ASN A 174 16.57 -18.46 0.76
N GLY A 175 16.90 -19.59 1.37
CA GLY A 175 16.54 -19.88 2.74
C GLY A 175 15.15 -20.49 2.83
N ASP A 176 14.72 -20.63 4.07
CA ASP A 176 13.55 -21.41 4.42
C ASP A 176 12.46 -20.50 5.04
N GLU A 177 12.76 -19.22 5.25
CA GLU A 177 11.80 -18.17 5.62
C GLU A 177 11.38 -17.35 4.39
N LEU A 178 10.17 -16.79 4.40
CA LEU A 178 9.69 -15.80 3.43
C LEU A 178 9.58 -14.43 4.09
N PHE A 179 10.34 -13.47 3.59
CA PHE A 179 10.23 -12.06 3.98
C PHE A 179 9.18 -11.40 3.11
N ILE A 180 8.11 -10.92 3.73
CA ILE A 180 7.01 -10.23 3.08
C ILE A 180 7.00 -8.76 3.49
N HIS A 181 6.51 -7.93 2.57
CA HIS A 181 6.22 -6.53 2.82
C HIS A 181 5.04 -6.09 1.98
N ASP A 182 4.42 -4.97 2.34
CA ASP A 182 3.43 -4.34 1.49
C ASP A 182 4.04 -4.02 0.12
N THR A 183 3.36 -4.45 -0.94
CA THR A 183 3.77 -4.04 -2.28
C THR A 183 3.59 -2.53 -2.40
N GLN A 184 4.64 -1.85 -2.85
CA GLN A 184 4.59 -0.42 -3.16
C GLN A 184 3.93 -0.18 -4.53
N ASN A 185 3.52 -1.24 -5.25
CA ASN A 185 2.76 -1.13 -6.48
C ASN A 185 1.31 -0.72 -6.19
N SER A 186 1.05 0.58 -6.34
CA SER A 186 -0.29 1.17 -6.13
C SER A 186 -1.38 0.52 -6.99
N ALA A 187 -1.05 0.02 -8.19
CA ALA A 187 -2.05 -0.59 -9.06
C ALA A 187 -2.58 -1.89 -8.44
N LEU A 188 -1.69 -2.72 -7.88
CA LEU A 188 -2.04 -3.96 -7.18
C LEU A 188 -2.83 -3.68 -5.90
N GLN A 189 -2.34 -2.79 -5.02
CA GLN A 189 -3.02 -2.44 -3.76
C GLN A 189 -4.42 -1.90 -4.02
N ALA A 190 -4.54 -0.86 -4.84
CA ALA A 190 -5.83 -0.25 -5.13
C ALA A 190 -6.73 -1.15 -6.01
N GLY A 191 -6.15 -2.01 -6.83
CA GLY A 191 -6.86 -2.98 -7.67
C GLY A 191 -7.54 -4.04 -6.84
N PHE A 192 -6.80 -4.66 -5.94
CA PHE A 192 -7.34 -5.64 -5.01
C PHE A 192 -8.35 -5.01 -4.04
N ALA A 193 -8.07 -3.82 -3.51
CA ALA A 193 -9.03 -3.10 -2.68
C ALA A 193 -10.37 -2.85 -3.40
N LYS A 194 -10.34 -2.49 -4.69
CA LYS A 194 -11.55 -2.36 -5.52
C LYS A 194 -12.31 -3.68 -5.66
N ILE A 195 -11.61 -4.79 -5.84
CA ILE A 195 -12.25 -6.12 -5.97
C ILE A 195 -12.95 -6.52 -4.67
N ILE A 196 -12.33 -6.26 -3.51
CA ILE A 196 -12.90 -6.63 -2.22
C ILE A 196 -14.05 -5.69 -1.80
N THR A 197 -13.86 -4.39 -1.93
CA THR A 197 -14.74 -3.36 -1.37
C THR A 197 -15.70 -2.72 -2.38
N GLY A 198 -15.50 -2.96 -3.68
CA GLY A 198 -16.21 -2.27 -4.76
C GLY A 198 -15.67 -0.87 -5.07
N SER A 199 -14.80 -0.31 -4.22
CA SER A 199 -14.27 1.05 -4.37
C SER A 199 -12.75 1.05 -4.51
N ARG A 200 -12.24 1.79 -5.51
CA ARG A 200 -10.79 1.95 -5.69
C ARG A 200 -10.30 3.11 -4.82
N PRO A 201 -9.38 2.89 -3.86
CA PRO A 201 -8.77 3.97 -3.10
C PRO A 201 -8.02 4.94 -4.02
N THR A 202 -8.08 6.23 -3.70
CA THR A 202 -7.25 7.24 -4.36
C THR A 202 -5.80 7.04 -3.95
N THR A 203 -4.92 6.93 -4.94
CA THR A 203 -3.47 6.90 -4.72
C THR A 203 -2.98 8.33 -4.44
N LEU A 204 -2.36 8.50 -3.27
CA LEU A 204 -1.73 9.74 -2.84
C LEU A 204 -0.34 9.87 -3.47
N THR A 205 0.11 11.11 -3.66
CA THR A 205 1.42 11.42 -4.27
C THR A 205 2.27 12.24 -3.32
N ASP A 206 3.58 12.06 -3.40
CA ASP A 206 4.53 12.80 -2.55
C ASP A 206 4.45 14.32 -2.76
N SER A 207 4.08 14.75 -3.98
CA SER A 207 3.82 16.16 -4.28
C SER A 207 2.77 16.78 -3.36
N ALA A 208 1.79 16.00 -2.89
CA ALA A 208 0.77 16.49 -1.96
C ALA A 208 1.34 16.77 -0.56
N LEU A 209 2.35 16.01 -0.11
CA LEU A 209 3.04 16.23 1.16
C LEU A 209 4.00 17.42 1.10
N ASN A 210 4.52 17.72 -0.10
CA ASN A 210 5.63 18.65 -0.32
C ASN A 210 5.25 19.93 -1.07
N VAL A 211 3.95 20.22 -1.24
CA VAL A 211 3.44 21.29 -2.12
C VAL A 211 4.00 22.68 -1.80
N ASN A 212 4.21 22.99 -0.53
CA ASN A 212 4.65 24.30 -0.07
C ASN A 212 6.09 24.31 0.47
N MET A 213 6.81 23.21 0.29
CA MET A 213 8.07 22.94 1.00
C MET A 213 9.11 24.05 0.85
N SER A 214 9.31 24.57 -0.37
CA SER A 214 10.27 25.65 -0.62
C SER A 214 9.87 26.99 -0.01
N ARG A 215 8.57 27.31 -0.05
CA ARG A 215 8.04 28.56 0.54
C ARG A 215 8.18 28.53 2.06
N ASP A 216 7.76 27.44 2.67
CA ASP A 216 7.70 27.30 4.13
C ASP A 216 9.14 27.25 4.70
N ALA A 217 10.06 26.53 4.06
CA ALA A 217 11.47 26.55 4.43
C ALA A 217 12.08 27.96 4.37
N LYS A 218 11.77 28.74 3.32
CA LYS A 218 12.23 30.14 3.20
C LYS A 218 11.67 31.04 4.30
N ALA A 219 10.46 30.74 4.78
CA ALA A 219 9.85 31.41 5.93
C ALA A 219 10.35 30.87 7.28
N ASN A 220 11.32 29.94 7.27
CA ASN A 220 11.80 29.21 8.43
C ASN A 220 10.69 28.48 9.20
N GLN A 221 9.78 27.84 8.48
CA GLN A 221 8.64 27.09 9.03
C GLN A 221 8.61 25.67 8.48
N TRP A 222 8.19 24.72 9.31
CA TRP A 222 7.95 23.35 8.87
C TRP A 222 6.75 23.29 7.91
N PRO A 223 6.89 22.66 6.73
CA PRO A 223 5.76 22.43 5.85
C PRO A 223 4.72 21.53 6.52
N GLN A 224 3.44 21.69 6.17
CA GLN A 224 2.35 20.97 6.85
C GLN A 224 2.52 19.45 6.90
N GLY A 225 3.05 18.82 5.84
CA GLY A 225 3.27 17.36 5.79
C GLY A 225 4.37 16.85 6.72
N TYR A 226 5.19 17.75 7.26
CA TYR A 226 6.32 17.48 8.15
C TYR A 226 5.90 17.65 9.62
N GLN A 227 4.88 18.47 9.88
CA GLN A 227 4.45 18.78 11.24
C GLN A 227 3.93 17.57 12.00
N GLY A 228 4.24 17.51 13.29
CA GLY A 228 3.84 16.44 14.19
C GLY A 228 5.01 15.64 14.73
N THR A 229 4.68 14.52 15.38
CA THR A 229 5.67 13.62 15.99
C THR A 229 5.93 12.43 15.07
N TRP A 230 7.21 12.21 14.80
CA TRP A 230 7.74 11.10 14.01
C TRP A 230 8.50 10.15 14.92
N TYR A 231 8.36 8.85 14.68
CA TYR A 231 8.99 7.78 15.43
C TYR A 231 9.94 7.01 14.53
N TYR A 232 11.14 6.73 14.98
CA TYR A 232 12.12 5.96 14.23
C TYR A 232 12.83 4.97 15.14
N TYR A 233 13.33 3.88 14.56
CA TYR A 233 14.18 2.97 15.29
C TYR A 233 15.62 3.45 15.25
N ASP A 234 16.20 3.62 16.42
CA ASP A 234 17.60 3.96 16.59
C ASP A 234 18.42 2.67 16.68
N LYS A 235 19.29 2.45 15.69
CA LYS A 235 20.13 1.25 15.62
C LYS A 235 21.23 1.23 16.69
N TYR A 236 21.66 2.39 17.18
CA TYR A 236 22.69 2.48 18.22
C TYR A 236 22.11 2.21 19.60
N ASP A 237 20.95 2.82 19.89
CA ASP A 237 20.28 2.70 21.18
C ASP A 237 19.37 1.45 21.28
N HIS A 238 19.15 0.74 20.18
CA HIS A 238 18.24 -0.42 20.07
C HIS A 238 16.81 -0.14 20.58
N LYS A 239 16.30 1.08 20.34
CA LYS A 239 14.97 1.50 20.82
C LYS A 239 14.26 2.40 19.83
N ILE A 240 12.95 2.57 20.03
CA ILE A 240 12.16 3.56 19.30
C ILE A 240 12.37 4.94 19.93
N ASN A 241 12.92 5.84 19.14
CA ASN A 241 13.05 7.25 19.44
C ASN A 241 11.96 8.05 18.71
N SER A 242 11.79 9.31 19.09
CA SER A 242 10.84 10.21 18.45
C SER A 242 11.39 11.61 18.33
N MET A 243 10.95 12.33 17.30
CA MET A 243 11.22 13.74 17.11
C MET A 243 9.93 14.47 16.72
N THR A 244 9.83 15.75 17.09
CA THR A 244 8.62 16.54 16.85
C THR A 244 8.97 17.80 16.09
N GLN A 245 8.27 18.04 14.97
CA GLN A 245 8.51 19.16 14.06
C GLN A 245 7.39 20.17 14.21
N ASN A 246 7.43 20.97 15.27
CA ASN A 246 6.38 21.96 15.58
C ASN A 246 6.89 23.40 15.66
N ASP A 247 8.20 23.59 15.84
CA ASP A 247 8.84 24.89 15.86
C ASP A 247 10.22 24.79 15.18
N THR A 248 10.83 25.95 14.96
CA THR A 248 12.15 26.09 14.34
C THR A 248 13.09 26.86 15.28
N ASP A 249 12.84 26.79 16.58
CA ASP A 249 13.65 27.50 17.57
C ASP A 249 15.09 26.95 17.54
N GLY A 250 16.05 27.84 17.31
CA GLY A 250 17.45 27.46 17.15
C GLY A 250 17.77 26.72 15.84
N LEU A 251 16.83 26.65 14.89
CA LEU A 251 17.01 26.02 13.58
C LEU A 251 16.92 27.05 12.44
N LYS A 252 17.65 26.74 11.37
CA LYS A 252 17.57 27.40 10.08
C LYS A 252 17.22 26.37 9.01
N LEU A 253 16.03 26.52 8.45
CA LEU A 253 15.55 25.69 7.35
C LEU A 253 15.90 26.31 6.01
N SER A 254 16.15 25.45 5.03
CA SER A 254 16.26 25.85 3.63
C SER A 254 15.78 24.71 2.72
N TYR A 255 15.50 25.03 1.47
CA TYR A 255 15.15 24.03 0.47
C TYR A 255 16.40 23.65 -0.33
N ALA A 256 16.64 22.34 -0.45
CA ALA A 256 17.70 21.81 -1.30
C ALA A 256 17.13 20.78 -2.28
N ALA A 257 17.65 20.75 -3.51
CA ALA A 257 17.39 19.68 -4.46
C ALA A 257 18.70 18.93 -4.68
N ALA A 258 18.76 17.66 -4.25
CA ALA A 258 19.96 16.83 -4.29
C ALA A 258 19.59 15.40 -4.65
N GLU A 259 20.41 14.76 -5.50
CA GLU A 259 20.24 13.36 -5.92
C GLU A 259 18.85 12.99 -6.48
N GLY A 260 18.14 13.95 -7.08
CA GLY A 260 16.78 13.74 -7.63
C GLY A 260 15.67 13.82 -6.58
N GLN A 261 16.02 14.05 -5.32
CA GLN A 261 15.09 14.28 -4.22
C GLN A 261 15.05 15.76 -3.85
N LYS A 262 13.95 16.16 -3.22
CA LYS A 262 13.76 17.51 -2.68
C LYS A 262 13.86 17.39 -1.17
N TRP A 263 14.58 18.30 -0.54
CA TRP A 263 14.87 18.22 0.89
C TRP A 263 14.46 19.50 1.60
N ILE A 264 13.97 19.34 2.83
CA ILE A 264 14.16 20.34 3.86
C ILE A 264 15.57 20.13 4.41
N HIS A 265 16.45 21.10 4.16
CA HIS A 265 17.80 21.15 4.73
C HIS A 265 17.77 21.95 6.03
N ILE A 266 18.34 21.36 7.08
CA ILE A 266 18.22 21.80 8.46
C ILE A 266 19.64 22.05 9.01
N MET A 267 19.86 23.25 9.52
CA MET A 267 21.06 23.62 10.25
C MET A 267 20.70 24.26 11.59
N GLY A 268 21.64 24.31 12.52
CA GLY A 268 21.52 25.20 13.68
C GLY A 268 21.48 26.67 13.23
N ALA A 269 20.74 27.53 13.93
CA ALA A 269 20.58 28.94 13.58
C ALA A 269 21.94 29.68 13.47
N GLU A 270 22.87 29.35 14.37
CA GLU A 270 24.23 29.90 14.43
C GLU A 270 25.29 29.03 13.74
N GLN A 271 24.86 27.95 13.06
CA GLN A 271 25.78 27.03 12.41
C GLN A 271 26.39 27.68 11.16
N THR A 272 27.71 27.84 11.15
CA THR A 272 28.48 28.42 10.04
C THR A 272 29.30 27.39 9.25
N ALA A 273 29.40 26.16 9.75
CA ALA A 273 30.13 25.05 9.13
C ALA A 273 29.42 23.70 9.36
N GLY A 274 29.76 22.70 8.55
CA GLY A 274 29.11 21.39 8.57
C GLY A 274 27.87 21.32 7.66
N ALA A 275 27.48 20.10 7.29
CA ALA A 275 26.45 19.88 6.27
C ALA A 275 25.02 19.87 6.81
N GLY A 276 24.80 19.70 8.11
CA GLY A 276 23.46 19.63 8.70
C GLY A 276 22.70 18.34 8.35
N ASN A 277 21.39 18.40 8.53
CA ASN A 277 20.46 17.29 8.32
C ASN A 277 19.50 17.59 7.17
N PHE A 278 18.91 16.54 6.62
CA PHE A 278 18.03 16.58 5.47
C PHE A 278 16.82 15.70 5.73
N GLU A 279 15.66 16.23 5.37
CA GLU A 279 14.38 15.57 5.60
C GLU A 279 13.51 15.59 4.36
N TYR A 280 12.87 14.45 4.07
CA TYR A 280 11.91 14.32 2.97
C TYR A 280 10.74 13.39 3.34
N VAL A 281 9.51 13.91 3.32
CA VAL A 281 8.30 13.11 3.57
C VAL A 281 7.72 12.59 2.25
N ARG A 282 7.43 11.29 2.21
CA ARG A 282 6.87 10.57 1.05
C ARG A 282 5.82 9.55 1.47
N TYR A 283 4.96 9.12 0.54
CA TYR A 283 3.97 8.09 0.83
C TYR A 283 4.49 6.69 0.53
N HIS A 284 4.33 5.79 1.50
CA HIS A 284 4.53 4.35 1.30
C HIS A 284 3.33 3.55 1.77
N TYR A 285 3.13 2.38 1.17
CA TYR A 285 2.15 1.42 1.66
C TYR A 285 2.65 0.74 2.93
N PHE A 286 1.76 0.69 3.91
CA PHE A 286 1.85 -0.08 5.13
C PHE A 286 0.44 -0.60 5.46
N ASP A 287 0.31 -1.90 5.62
CA ASP A 287 -0.96 -2.57 5.88
C ASP A 287 -2.09 -2.19 4.91
N GLY A 288 -1.79 -2.24 3.61
CA GLY A 288 -2.73 -1.98 2.51
C GLY A 288 -3.10 -0.51 2.32
N ARG A 289 -2.49 0.42 3.06
CA ARG A 289 -2.78 1.86 2.98
C ARG A 289 -1.52 2.69 2.85
N GLN A 290 -1.63 3.85 2.19
CA GLN A 290 -0.54 4.80 2.17
C GLN A 290 -0.45 5.55 3.50
N ILE A 291 0.73 5.55 4.10
CA ILE A 291 1.11 6.36 5.25
C ILE A 291 2.25 7.30 4.82
N PRO A 292 2.34 8.51 5.40
CA PRO A 292 3.52 9.33 5.19
C PRO A 292 4.70 8.72 5.96
N VAL A 293 5.87 8.73 5.36
CA VAL A 293 7.13 8.24 5.90
C VAL A 293 8.17 9.33 5.67
N LEU A 294 8.82 9.74 6.74
CA LEU A 294 9.87 10.74 6.70
C LEU A 294 11.21 10.04 6.55
N MET A 295 11.97 10.35 5.50
CA MET A 295 13.37 9.95 5.40
C MET A 295 14.26 11.02 6.02
N ASN A 296 15.10 10.55 6.93
CA ASN A 296 16.15 11.34 7.56
C ASN A 296 17.48 11.03 6.89
N ALA A 297 18.24 12.08 6.65
CA ALA A 297 19.55 11.99 6.07
C ALA A 297 20.48 13.06 6.64
N SER A 298 21.79 12.83 6.56
CA SER A 298 22.78 13.75 7.13
C SER A 298 24.06 13.82 6.29
N GLY A 299 24.88 14.84 6.58
CA GLY A 299 26.18 14.98 5.93
C GLY A 299 26.11 15.55 4.50
N ALA A 300 27.28 15.81 3.92
CA ALA A 300 27.39 16.55 2.65
C ALA A 300 26.73 15.85 1.44
N GLY A 301 26.45 14.55 1.54
CA GLY A 301 25.76 13.77 0.52
C GLY A 301 24.27 13.55 0.77
N ALA A 302 23.69 14.12 1.84
CA ALA A 302 22.37 13.73 2.35
C ALA A 302 22.27 12.20 2.47
N TRP A 303 23.22 11.61 3.19
CA TRP A 303 23.32 10.17 3.38
C TRP A 303 22.17 9.66 4.23
N PHE A 304 21.53 8.59 3.80
CA PHE A 304 20.40 7.98 4.49
C PHE A 304 20.80 7.56 5.91
N ASP A 305 20.02 8.02 6.89
CA ASP A 305 20.18 7.65 8.29
C ASP A 305 19.10 6.64 8.71
N ASN A 306 17.82 7.01 8.53
CA ASN A 306 16.67 6.17 8.88
C ASN A 306 15.37 6.65 8.23
N ASN A 307 14.35 5.79 8.28
CA ASN A 307 12.96 6.17 8.05
C ASN A 307 12.25 6.38 9.39
N ALA A 308 11.39 7.39 9.45
CA ALA A 308 10.54 7.72 10.57
C ALA A 308 9.05 7.67 10.16
N TYR A 309 8.20 7.33 11.12
CA TYR A 309 6.81 6.96 10.92
C TYR A 309 5.88 7.72 11.86
N PRO A 310 4.58 7.87 11.54
CA PRO A 310 3.62 8.58 12.38
C PRO A 310 3.27 7.88 13.70
N SER A 311 3.77 6.66 13.93
CA SER A 311 3.54 5.90 15.17
C SER A 311 4.72 5.02 15.54
N ALA A 312 4.92 4.84 16.85
CA ALA A 312 5.94 3.94 17.39
C ALA A 312 5.75 2.48 16.94
N ALA A 313 4.50 2.03 16.79
CA ALA A 313 4.19 0.69 16.31
C ALA A 313 4.67 0.46 14.88
N ALA A 314 4.40 1.41 13.96
CA ALA A 314 4.90 1.34 12.59
C ALA A 314 6.44 1.41 12.55
N ALA A 315 7.05 2.29 13.36
CA ALA A 315 8.50 2.39 13.45
C ALA A 315 9.16 1.09 13.92
N ASN A 316 8.61 0.44 14.95
CA ASN A 316 9.12 -0.86 15.40
C ASN A 316 8.88 -1.97 14.38
N GLN A 317 7.73 -1.95 13.71
CA GLN A 317 7.39 -2.94 12.70
C GLN A 317 8.33 -2.86 11.50
N MET A 318 8.63 -1.66 11.04
CA MET A 318 9.39 -1.39 9.81
C MET A 318 10.87 -1.07 10.07
N ARG A 319 11.36 -1.31 11.29
CA ARG A 319 12.70 -0.88 11.73
C ARG A 319 13.87 -1.38 10.89
N ASP A 320 13.69 -2.54 10.25
CA ASP A 320 14.71 -3.21 9.43
C ASP A 320 14.41 -3.08 7.92
N TRP A 321 13.36 -2.33 7.55
CA TRP A 321 12.86 -2.23 6.20
C TRP A 321 13.45 -1.04 5.43
N GLN A 322 13.83 -1.29 4.18
CA GLN A 322 14.18 -0.27 3.19
C GLN A 322 13.25 -0.37 1.99
N TYR A 323 12.68 0.75 1.57
CA TYR A 323 11.78 0.84 0.43
C TYR A 323 12.50 0.80 -0.92
N GLY A 324 13.82 1.03 -0.93
CA GLY A 324 14.66 1.08 -2.12
C GLY A 324 14.67 2.45 -2.81
N ASP A 325 13.93 3.42 -2.26
CA ASP A 325 13.92 4.82 -2.71
C ASP A 325 14.66 5.76 -1.76
N GLU A 326 15.26 5.21 -0.70
CA GLU A 326 16.15 5.94 0.20
C GLU A 326 17.33 6.58 -0.54
N SER A 327 17.84 7.68 -0.01
CA SER A 327 19.12 8.23 -0.45
C SER A 327 20.27 7.25 -0.16
N LYS A 328 21.45 7.51 -0.73
CA LYS A 328 22.59 6.62 -0.57
C LYS A 328 23.06 6.54 0.88
N THR A 329 23.64 5.41 1.27
CA THR A 329 24.37 5.29 2.54
C THR A 329 25.75 5.94 2.44
N SER A 330 26.26 6.43 3.56
CA SER A 330 27.62 7.00 3.63
C SER A 330 28.66 5.90 3.37
N PRO A 331 29.70 6.15 2.54
CA PRO A 331 30.78 5.20 2.31
C PRO A 331 31.53 4.76 3.58
N ALA A 332 31.48 5.56 4.66
CA ALA A 332 32.09 5.23 5.95
C ALA A 332 31.20 4.30 6.81
N ALA A 333 29.90 4.24 6.54
CA ALA A 333 28.99 3.31 7.23
C ALA A 333 29.15 1.87 6.67
N ASP A 334 29.45 1.74 5.38
CA ASP A 334 29.69 0.44 4.71
C ASP A 334 30.95 -0.31 5.22
N SER A 335 31.79 0.32 6.06
CA SER A 335 33.01 -0.28 6.61
C SER A 335 32.89 -0.80 8.04
N LEU A 336 31.69 -0.78 8.63
CA LEU A 336 31.43 -1.19 10.02
C LEU A 336 30.67 -2.52 10.16
N ASP A 337 30.31 -3.17 9.05
CA ASP A 337 29.71 -4.51 9.01
C ASP A 337 30.73 -5.61 8.64
#